data_AF-A0AAV0WNW4-F1
#
_entry.id   AF-A0AAV0WNW4-F1
#
_cell.length_a   1.000
_cell.length_b   1.000
_cell.length_c   1.000
_cell.angle_alpha   90.00
_cell.angle_beta   90.00
_cell.angle_gamma   90.00
#
_symmetry.space_group_name_H-M   'P 1'
#
loop_
_entity.id
_entity.type
_entity.pdbx_description
1 polymer ?
#
loop_
_entity_poly.entity_id
_entity_poly.type
_entity_poly.pdbx_seq_one_letter_code
_entity_poly.pdbx_strand_id
1 'polypeptide(L)'
;MKQAPGQIKSMTGAYTANFLNHMNDLFDCLNSKCLYSSNPKMCALSEERPSQIQFLNEAKRLHENIKLVKPNTKYGYRLPCFDGLVWSINSITMLYSQQKNLQFTYLRTSRLNQDSVENTFALFRQRGGYNPNPTALTFRSTFSIQAKNNLFKASELYNCESDMDSNLLAHKSDSDSLLNYVKESDSDYTSTLNVDDEPFTNTNDNLEEENCEISLEMWANAYFAGYLGKSCFDHFKCLKRVDKFFK
;
A
#
# COMPACT_ATOMS: atom_id res chain seq x y z
N MET A 1 -35.11 16.86 38.62
CA MET A 1 -34.23 17.47 37.60
C MET A 1 -34.70 17.04 36.22
N LYS A 2 -35.11 17.99 35.37
CA LYS A 2 -35.61 17.72 34.01
C LYS A 2 -34.43 17.32 33.12
N GLN A 3 -34.57 16.19 32.41
CA GLN A 3 -33.57 15.65 31.49
C GLN A 3 -33.62 16.36 30.14
N ALA A 4 -32.46 16.59 29.52
CA ALA A 4 -32.33 17.22 28.22
C ALA A 4 -32.79 16.28 27.08
N PRO A 5 -33.45 16.80 26.03
CA PRO A 5 -33.92 16.01 24.89
C PRO A 5 -32.73 15.66 23.97
N GLY A 6 -32.50 14.36 23.71
CA GLY A 6 -31.50 13.91 22.73
C GLY A 6 -30.67 12.68 23.11
N GLN A 7 -30.78 12.14 24.33
CA GLN A 7 -30.05 10.92 24.69
C GLN A 7 -30.77 9.66 24.18
N ILE A 8 -30.16 8.98 23.22
CA ILE A 8 -30.53 7.60 22.84
C ILE A 8 -30.19 6.70 24.03
N LYS A 9 -31.18 6.37 24.86
CA LYS A 9 -31.03 5.35 25.93
C LYS A 9 -31.06 3.95 25.33
N SER A 10 -29.95 3.54 24.72
CA SER A 10 -29.72 2.12 24.40
C SER A 10 -28.97 1.46 25.56
N MET A 11 -29.51 0.35 26.08
CA MET A 11 -28.82 -0.43 27.13
C MET A 11 -27.46 -0.97 26.67
N THR A 12 -27.28 -1.13 25.36
CA THR A 12 -26.02 -1.60 24.75
C THR A 12 -25.16 -0.46 24.22
N GLY A 13 -25.66 0.79 24.21
CA GLY A 13 -25.02 1.92 23.56
C GLY A 13 -23.59 2.19 24.06
N ALA A 14 -23.37 2.13 25.38
CA ALA A 14 -22.04 2.30 25.96
C ALA A 14 -21.06 1.19 25.53
N TYR A 15 -21.53 -0.07 25.49
CA TYR A 15 -20.70 -1.19 25.05
C TYR A 15 -20.35 -1.08 23.56
N THR A 16 -21.29 -0.67 22.73
CA THR A 16 -21.05 -0.42 21.31
C THR A 16 -20.05 0.71 21.11
N ALA A 17 -20.19 1.84 21.82
CA ALA A 17 -19.25 2.95 21.74
C ALA A 17 -17.84 2.54 22.15
N ASN A 18 -17.70 1.78 23.23
CA ASN A 18 -16.40 1.26 23.68
C ASN A 18 -15.77 0.33 22.63
N PHE A 19 -16.56 -0.55 22.02
CA PHE A 19 -16.07 -1.43 20.96
C PHE A 19 -15.66 -0.65 19.71
N LEU A 20 -16.44 0.36 19.30
CA LEU A 20 -16.09 1.21 18.15
C LEU A 20 -14.80 1.98 18.39
N ASN A 21 -14.62 2.56 19.58
CA ASN A 21 -13.35 3.22 19.94
C ASN A 21 -12.18 2.24 19.96
N HIS A 22 -12.38 1.02 20.50
CA HIS A 22 -11.36 -0.02 20.46
C HIS A 22 -10.96 -0.38 19.02
N MET A 23 -11.94 -0.56 18.14
CA MET A 23 -11.69 -0.85 16.72
C MET A 23 -10.99 0.32 16.03
N ASN A 24 -11.39 1.57 16.30
CA ASN A 24 -10.74 2.76 15.75
C ASN A 24 -9.24 2.79 16.12
N ASP A 25 -8.94 2.67 17.41
CA ASP A 25 -7.56 2.65 17.91
C ASP A 25 -6.75 1.47 17.33
N LEU A 26 -7.40 0.33 17.12
CA LEU A 26 -6.80 -0.85 16.49
C LEU A 26 -6.44 -0.57 15.03
N PHE A 27 -7.35 0.02 14.26
CA PHE A 27 -7.09 0.42 12.88
C PHE A 27 -5.97 1.47 12.78
N ASP A 28 -5.96 2.47 13.66
CA ASP A 28 -4.90 3.47 13.72
C ASP A 28 -3.52 2.83 13.96
N CYS A 29 -3.43 1.88 14.90
CA CYS A 29 -2.20 1.14 15.18
C CYS A 29 -1.77 0.23 14.02
N LEU A 30 -2.73 -0.36 13.29
CA LEU A 30 -2.46 -1.25 12.16
C LEU A 30 -2.28 -0.50 10.83
N ASN A 31 -2.47 0.83 10.79
CA ASN A 31 -2.33 1.66 9.60
C ASN A 31 -1.51 2.96 9.84
N SER A 32 -0.46 2.89 10.66
CA SER A 32 0.35 4.05 10.98
C SER A 32 1.20 4.51 9.80
N LYS A 33 1.06 5.78 9.41
CA LYS A 33 1.77 6.41 8.28
C LYS A 33 3.00 7.20 8.73
N CYS A 34 2.96 7.74 9.95
CA CYS A 34 3.93 8.70 10.46
C CYS A 34 4.64 8.15 11.71
N LEU A 35 5.86 8.64 11.95
CA LEU A 35 6.61 8.37 13.18
C LEU A 35 5.95 8.99 14.41
N TYR A 36 5.44 10.20 14.24
CA TYR A 36 4.87 11.03 15.29
C TYR A 36 3.51 11.56 14.83
N SER A 37 2.55 11.55 15.75
CA SER A 37 1.19 12.09 15.59
C SER A 37 0.68 12.57 16.95
N SER A 38 -0.26 13.50 16.94
CA SER A 38 -1.00 13.90 18.15
C SER A 38 -1.77 12.73 18.74
N ASN A 39 -2.25 11.80 17.89
CA ASN A 39 -2.83 10.53 18.31
C ASN A 39 -1.70 9.47 18.42
N PRO A 40 -1.35 9.00 19.63
CA PRO A 40 -0.31 7.99 19.80
C PRO A 40 -0.60 6.67 19.08
N LYS A 41 -1.86 6.34 18.82
CA LYS A 41 -2.25 5.11 18.11
C LYS A 41 -1.85 5.14 16.64
N MET A 42 -1.76 6.32 16.03
CA MET A 42 -1.38 6.50 14.62
C MET A 42 0.13 6.57 14.38
N CYS A 43 0.95 6.49 15.44
CA CYS A 43 2.41 6.52 15.33
C CYS A 43 2.96 5.16 14.86
N ALA A 44 4.14 5.17 14.26
CA ALA A 44 4.89 3.95 13.98
C ALA A 44 5.19 3.20 15.28
N LEU A 45 5.17 1.86 15.23
CA LEU A 45 5.56 1.03 16.37
C LEU A 45 7.03 1.30 16.67
N SER A 46 7.36 1.65 17.91
CA SER A 46 8.75 1.93 18.33
C SER A 46 8.96 1.65 19.81
N GLU A 47 10.22 1.54 20.23
CA GLU A 47 10.57 1.35 21.64
C GLU A 47 10.16 2.52 22.53
N GLU A 48 10.15 3.72 21.96
CA GLU A 48 9.71 4.95 22.64
C GLU A 48 8.22 4.90 23.01
N ARG A 49 7.43 4.03 22.36
CA ARG A 49 5.97 3.94 22.50
C ARG A 49 5.52 2.50 22.77
N PRO A 50 5.89 1.93 23.92
CA PRO A 50 5.56 0.54 24.26
C PRO A 50 4.04 0.32 24.40
N SER A 51 3.26 1.38 24.65
CA SER A 51 1.81 1.32 24.83
C SER A 51 1.07 0.81 23.59
N GLN A 52 1.59 1.04 22.38
CA GLN A 52 0.99 0.52 21.15
C GLN A 52 1.14 -0.99 21.06
N ILE A 53 2.32 -1.53 21.39
CA ILE A 53 2.59 -2.97 21.42
C ILE A 53 1.75 -3.66 22.51
N GLN A 54 1.65 -3.04 23.69
CA GLN A 54 0.79 -3.54 24.77
C GLN A 54 -0.68 -3.60 24.32
N PHE A 55 -1.17 -2.53 23.71
CA PHE A 55 -2.52 -2.47 23.17
C PHE A 55 -2.78 -3.52 22.08
N LEU A 56 -1.83 -3.74 21.16
CA LEU A 56 -1.95 -4.80 20.15
C LEU A 56 -2.06 -6.19 20.79
N ASN A 57 -1.29 -6.46 21.86
CA ASN A 57 -1.40 -7.72 22.60
C ASN A 57 -2.75 -7.89 23.31
N GLU A 58 -3.30 -6.81 23.85
CA GLU A 58 -4.64 -6.79 24.44
C GLU A 58 -5.74 -7.00 23.38
N ALA A 59 -5.64 -6.29 22.26
CA ALA A 59 -6.54 -6.43 21.12
C ALA A 59 -6.52 -7.86 20.57
N LYS A 60 -5.32 -8.48 20.44
CA LYS A 60 -5.20 -9.90 20.06
C LYS A 60 -6.03 -10.81 20.97
N ARG A 61 -5.86 -10.69 22.29
CA ARG A 61 -6.61 -11.49 23.28
C ARG A 61 -8.11 -11.25 23.19
N LEU A 62 -8.53 -10.01 23.00
CA LEU A 62 -9.95 -9.67 22.84
C LEU A 62 -10.52 -10.35 21.59
N HIS A 63 -9.83 -10.22 20.45
CA HIS A 63 -10.27 -10.74 19.15
C HIS A 63 -10.21 -12.27 19.03
N GLU A 64 -9.33 -12.95 19.78
CA GLU A 64 -9.34 -14.41 19.94
C GLU A 64 -10.65 -14.90 20.58
N ASN A 65 -11.27 -14.08 21.43
CA ASN A 65 -12.48 -14.45 22.18
C ASN A 65 -13.79 -13.95 21.56
N ILE A 66 -13.75 -13.10 20.52
CA ILE A 66 -14.96 -12.65 19.82
C ILE A 66 -15.67 -13.84 19.17
N LYS A 67 -16.97 -13.96 19.47
CA LYS A 67 -17.88 -14.96 18.91
C LYS A 67 -19.22 -14.31 18.60
N LEU A 68 -19.89 -14.81 17.58
CA LEU A 68 -21.28 -14.47 17.29
C LEU A 68 -22.17 -14.99 18.42
N VAL A 69 -23.24 -14.25 18.74
CA VAL A 69 -24.26 -14.72 19.70
C VAL A 69 -25.08 -15.87 19.10
N LYS A 70 -25.30 -15.84 17.79
CA LYS A 70 -25.98 -16.91 17.03
C LYS A 70 -25.04 -17.41 15.93
N PRO A 71 -24.98 -18.73 15.69
CA PRO A 71 -24.06 -19.27 14.70
C PRO A 71 -24.47 -18.83 13.29
N ASN A 72 -23.48 -18.47 12.48
CA ASN A 72 -23.61 -18.32 11.05
C ASN A 72 -23.71 -19.70 10.38
N THR A 73 -24.53 -19.83 9.34
CA THR A 73 -24.76 -21.11 8.64
C THR A 73 -23.49 -21.70 8.04
N LYS A 74 -22.57 -20.86 7.53
CA LYS A 74 -21.33 -21.29 6.88
C LYS A 74 -20.15 -21.38 7.84
N TYR A 75 -20.04 -20.45 8.79
CA TYR A 75 -18.84 -20.27 9.61
C TYR A 75 -19.04 -20.58 11.10
N GLY A 76 -20.23 -21.01 11.51
CA GLY A 76 -20.53 -21.28 12.92
C GLY A 76 -20.44 -20.01 13.77
N TYR A 77 -19.85 -20.10 14.97
CA TYR A 77 -19.81 -18.99 15.92
C TYR A 77 -18.70 -17.97 15.66
N ARG A 78 -17.82 -18.18 14.68
CA ARG A 78 -16.65 -17.33 14.47
C ARG A 78 -16.48 -17.00 13.00
N LEU A 79 -16.42 -15.70 12.71
CA LEU A 79 -16.20 -15.24 11.35
C LEU A 79 -14.70 -15.26 11.01
N PRO A 80 -14.31 -15.68 9.79
CA PRO A 80 -12.90 -15.73 9.38
C PRO A 80 -12.17 -14.40 9.48
N CYS A 81 -12.85 -13.27 9.40
CA CYS A 81 -12.23 -11.95 9.53
C CYS A 81 -11.62 -11.71 10.92
N PHE A 82 -12.19 -12.29 11.99
CA PHE A 82 -11.61 -12.18 13.33
C PHE A 82 -10.35 -13.04 13.47
N ASP A 83 -10.28 -14.19 12.79
CA ASP A 83 -9.05 -14.98 12.71
C ASP A 83 -7.98 -14.26 11.90
N GLY A 84 -8.36 -13.70 10.74
CA GLY A 84 -7.48 -12.88 9.93
C GLY A 84 -6.90 -11.70 10.71
N LEU A 85 -7.72 -11.00 11.51
CA LEU A 85 -7.27 -9.88 12.33
C LEU A 85 -6.30 -10.32 13.45
N VAL A 86 -6.56 -11.46 14.10
CA VAL A 86 -5.63 -12.05 15.08
C VAL A 86 -4.30 -12.40 14.41
N TRP A 87 -4.33 -12.99 13.21
CA TRP A 87 -3.13 -13.29 12.45
C TRP A 87 -2.36 -12.03 12.04
N SER A 88 -3.05 -10.98 11.58
CA SER A 88 -2.43 -9.70 11.25
C SER A 88 -1.72 -9.08 12.45
N ILE A 89 -2.38 -9.00 13.60
CA ILE A 89 -1.80 -8.46 14.84
C ILE A 89 -0.57 -9.27 15.26
N ASN A 90 -0.68 -10.60 15.22
CA ASN A 90 0.40 -11.49 15.59
C ASN A 90 1.62 -11.33 14.65
N SER A 91 1.38 -11.34 13.33
CA SER A 91 2.42 -11.18 12.32
C SER A 91 3.12 -9.83 12.42
N ILE A 92 2.38 -8.74 12.63
CA ILE A 92 2.97 -7.39 12.79
C ILE A 92 3.83 -7.31 14.05
N THR A 93 3.36 -7.85 15.18
CA THR A 93 4.13 -7.87 16.43
C THR A 93 5.41 -8.70 16.30
N MET A 94 5.33 -9.85 15.63
CA MET A 94 6.49 -10.70 15.33
C MET A 94 7.48 -10.00 14.40
N LEU A 95 6.99 -9.40 13.32
CA LEU A 95 7.80 -8.65 12.37
C LEU A 95 8.53 -7.50 13.07
N TYR A 96 7.82 -6.73 13.90
CA TYR A 96 8.42 -5.64 14.67
C TYR A 96 9.57 -6.15 15.56
N SER A 97 9.37 -7.27 16.26
CA SER A 97 10.39 -7.90 17.10
C SER A 97 11.63 -8.33 16.28
N GLN A 98 11.42 -8.88 15.08
CA GLN A 98 12.51 -9.25 14.17
C GLN A 98 13.26 -8.02 13.65
N GLN A 99 12.54 -6.97 13.23
CA GLN A 99 13.14 -5.72 12.74
C GLN A 99 13.95 -5.03 13.86
N LYS A 100 13.45 -5.05 15.10
CA LYS A 100 14.18 -4.56 16.26
C LYS A 100 15.51 -5.29 16.46
N ASN A 101 15.54 -6.62 16.32
CA ASN A 101 16.79 -7.39 16.40
C ASN A 101 17.80 -6.99 15.30
N LEU A 102 17.31 -6.51 14.15
CA LEU A 102 18.10 -5.96 13.06
C LEU A 102 18.44 -4.46 13.24
N GLN A 103 18.21 -3.88 14.43
CA GLN A 103 18.49 -2.48 14.77
C GLN A 103 17.61 -1.45 14.06
N PHE A 104 16.45 -1.84 13.51
CA PHE A 104 15.45 -0.86 13.07
C PHE A 104 14.75 -0.23 14.27
N THR A 105 14.59 1.10 14.23
CA THR A 105 14.07 1.89 15.35
C THR A 105 12.54 1.95 15.39
N TYR A 106 11.88 1.73 14.25
CA TYR A 106 10.42 1.78 14.15
C TYR A 106 9.86 0.91 13.02
N LEU A 107 8.56 0.63 13.06
CA LEU A 107 7.80 -0.05 12.01
C LEU A 107 6.52 0.73 11.66
N ARG A 108 6.40 1.17 10.41
CA ARG A 108 5.18 1.78 9.86
C ARG A 108 4.23 0.69 9.38
N THR A 109 3.07 0.56 10.02
CA THR A 109 2.13 -0.52 9.73
C THR A 109 1.32 -0.28 8.46
N SER A 110 1.16 0.99 8.03
CA SER A 110 0.57 1.33 6.72
C SER A 110 1.32 0.77 5.50
N ARG A 111 2.57 0.33 5.65
CA ARG A 111 3.35 -0.29 4.57
C ARG A 111 3.13 -1.79 4.46
N LEU A 112 2.34 -2.37 5.36
CA LEU A 112 2.08 -3.81 5.45
C LEU A 112 0.69 -4.18 4.93
N ASN A 113 -0.07 -3.21 4.41
CA ASN A 113 -1.37 -3.42 3.79
C ASN A 113 -1.27 -3.38 2.25
N GLN A 114 -2.38 -3.67 1.58
CA GLN A 114 -2.46 -3.75 0.12
C GLN A 114 -2.84 -2.41 -0.54
N ASP A 115 -3.10 -1.35 0.24
CA ASP A 115 -3.58 -0.05 -0.26
C ASP A 115 -2.69 0.50 -1.37
N SER A 116 -1.37 0.37 -1.23
CA SER A 116 -0.44 0.86 -2.25
C SER A 116 -0.60 0.15 -3.61
N VAL A 117 -0.93 -1.14 -3.59
CA VAL A 117 -1.21 -1.94 -4.79
C VAL A 117 -2.60 -1.60 -5.34
N GLU A 118 -3.60 -1.46 -4.47
CA GLU A 118 -4.97 -1.08 -4.87
C GLU A 118 -5.03 0.31 -5.52
N ASN A 119 -4.33 1.28 -4.94
CA ASN A 119 -4.18 2.62 -5.51
C ASN A 119 -3.49 2.57 -6.87
N THR A 120 -2.52 1.67 -7.04
CA THR A 120 -1.84 1.47 -8.34
C THR A 120 -2.80 0.89 -9.38
N PHE A 121 -3.66 -0.06 -9.01
CA PHE A 121 -4.71 -0.54 -9.90
C PHE A 121 -5.73 0.54 -10.26
N ALA A 122 -6.02 1.49 -9.36
CA ALA A 122 -6.87 2.64 -9.69
C ALA A 122 -6.28 3.50 -10.80
N LEU A 123 -4.96 3.78 -10.74
CA LEU A 123 -4.26 4.51 -11.81
C LEU A 123 -4.36 3.79 -13.16
N PHE A 124 -4.25 2.46 -13.16
CA PHE A 124 -4.36 1.68 -14.39
C PHE A 124 -5.76 1.69 -14.99
N ARG A 125 -6.81 1.74 -14.14
CA ARG A 125 -8.21 1.88 -14.59
C ARG A 125 -8.56 3.28 -15.09
N GLN A 126 -7.76 4.29 -14.73
CA GLN A 126 -7.97 5.68 -15.14
C GLN A 126 -7.25 6.05 -16.45
N ARG A 127 -6.31 5.22 -16.92
CA ARG A 127 -5.53 5.51 -18.12
C ARG A 127 -6.37 5.27 -19.38
N GLY A 128 -6.36 6.24 -20.31
CA GLY A 128 -7.23 6.23 -21.49
C GLY A 128 -8.69 6.57 -21.18
N GLY A 129 -8.95 7.27 -20.07
CA GLY A 129 -10.29 7.57 -19.57
C GLY A 129 -10.76 6.58 -18.50
N TYR A 130 -12.06 6.58 -18.18
CA TYR A 130 -12.62 5.67 -17.19
C TYR A 130 -12.81 4.26 -17.79
N ASN A 131 -11.82 3.39 -17.57
CA ASN A 131 -11.87 1.98 -17.96
C ASN A 131 -11.84 1.08 -16.71
N PRO A 132 -13.00 0.76 -16.11
CA PRO A 132 -13.05 0.01 -14.86
C PRO A 132 -12.52 -1.43 -14.99
N ASN A 133 -12.50 -1.98 -16.21
CA ASN A 133 -12.09 -3.36 -16.48
C ASN A 133 -11.15 -3.39 -17.71
N PRO A 134 -9.88 -2.96 -17.57
CA PRO A 134 -8.93 -3.01 -18.66
C PRO A 134 -8.69 -4.45 -19.11
N THR A 135 -8.52 -4.65 -20.42
CA THR A 135 -8.08 -5.96 -20.94
C THR A 135 -6.65 -6.25 -20.46
N ALA A 136 -6.23 -7.52 -20.49
CA ALA A 136 -4.86 -7.89 -20.13
C ALA A 136 -3.82 -7.14 -20.98
N LEU A 137 -4.12 -6.90 -22.27
CA LEU A 137 -3.28 -6.12 -23.16
C LEU A 137 -3.17 -4.65 -22.71
N THR A 138 -4.32 -4.00 -22.44
CA THR A 138 -4.35 -2.60 -21.96
C THR A 138 -3.63 -2.45 -20.63
N PHE A 139 -3.82 -3.40 -19.71
CA PHE A 139 -3.12 -3.43 -18.43
C PHE A 139 -1.61 -3.54 -18.64
N ARG A 140 -1.15 -4.48 -19.47
CA ARG A 140 0.27 -4.69 -19.77
C ARG A 140 0.91 -3.42 -20.36
N SER A 141 0.27 -2.82 -21.36
CA SER A 141 0.77 -1.59 -21.97
C SER A 141 0.82 -0.43 -20.96
N THR A 142 -0.24 -0.27 -20.18
CA THR A 142 -0.33 0.78 -19.14
C THR A 142 0.71 0.59 -18.05
N PHE A 143 0.91 -0.63 -17.57
CA PHE A 143 1.94 -0.98 -16.60
C PHE A 143 3.33 -0.67 -17.16
N SER A 144 3.64 -1.11 -18.39
CA SER A 144 4.93 -0.86 -19.05
C SER A 144 5.21 0.63 -19.18
N ILE A 145 4.22 1.43 -19.60
CA ILE A 145 4.37 2.88 -19.71
C ILE A 145 4.61 3.49 -18.33
N GLN A 146 3.82 3.11 -17.31
CA GLN A 146 3.96 3.66 -15.97
C GLN A 146 5.30 3.29 -15.33
N ALA A 147 5.77 2.06 -15.51
CA ALA A 147 7.09 1.62 -15.03
C ALA A 147 8.21 2.44 -15.69
N LYS A 148 8.16 2.60 -17.01
CA LYS A 148 9.10 3.46 -17.76
C LYS A 148 9.09 4.89 -17.23
N ASN A 149 7.92 5.52 -17.15
CA ASN A 149 7.78 6.91 -16.71
C ASN A 149 8.35 7.15 -15.30
N ASN A 150 8.17 6.20 -14.37
CA ASN A 150 8.70 6.35 -13.02
C ASN A 150 10.23 6.14 -12.92
N LEU A 151 10.82 5.41 -13.88
CA LEU A 151 12.25 5.15 -13.92
C LEU A 151 13.01 6.19 -14.75
N PHE A 152 12.35 6.82 -15.72
CA PHE A 152 12.86 7.99 -16.42
C PHE A 152 12.69 9.23 -15.55
N LYS A 153 13.69 9.54 -14.72
CA LYS A 153 13.79 10.84 -14.04
C LYS A 153 13.85 11.94 -15.10
N ALA A 154 12.87 12.84 -15.13
CA ALA A 154 13.05 14.10 -15.86
C ALA A 154 14.23 14.85 -15.24
N SER A 155 15.13 15.38 -16.08
CA SER A 155 16.27 16.20 -15.62
C SER A 155 15.81 17.28 -14.64
N GLU A 156 16.60 17.54 -13.58
CA GLU A 156 16.32 18.62 -12.61
C GLU A 156 16.35 20.03 -13.22
N LEU A 157 16.66 20.14 -14.52
CA LEU A 157 16.75 21.39 -15.27
C LEU A 157 15.47 21.77 -16.04
N TYR A 158 14.34 21.12 -15.79
CA TYR A 158 13.05 21.47 -16.40
C TYR A 158 12.23 22.42 -15.51
N ASN A 159 11.52 23.38 -16.13
CA ASN A 159 10.71 24.42 -15.48
C ASN A 159 9.36 23.93 -14.90
N CYS A 160 9.21 22.65 -14.53
CA CYS A 160 7.93 22.11 -14.04
C CYS A 160 8.00 21.82 -12.54
N GLU A 161 7.06 22.38 -11.78
CA GLU A 161 6.95 22.20 -10.32
C GLU A 161 6.55 20.76 -9.96
N SER A 162 6.97 20.32 -8.77
CA SER A 162 6.74 18.97 -8.26
C SER A 162 5.38 18.87 -7.56
N ASP A 163 4.43 18.15 -8.15
CA ASP A 163 3.17 17.80 -7.49
C ASP A 163 3.38 16.64 -6.51
N MET A 164 2.96 16.85 -5.25
CA MET A 164 3.31 16.05 -4.07
C MET A 164 2.56 14.70 -3.95
N ASP A 165 2.23 14.05 -5.06
CA ASP A 165 1.51 12.77 -5.08
C ASP A 165 2.46 11.56 -5.01
N SER A 166 2.11 10.56 -4.18
CA SER A 166 2.93 9.35 -4.02
C SER A 166 2.17 8.08 -4.43
N ASN A 167 2.61 7.46 -5.53
CA ASN A 167 2.13 6.15 -6.02
C ASN A 167 3.16 5.03 -5.71
N LEU A 168 2.82 3.76 -5.89
CA LEU A 168 3.72 2.61 -5.57
C LEU A 168 5.00 2.60 -6.41
N LEU A 169 4.90 3.11 -7.64
CA LEU A 169 6.02 3.22 -8.57
C LEU A 169 6.78 4.54 -8.39
N ALA A 170 6.29 5.47 -7.56
CA ALA A 170 6.87 6.78 -7.36
C ALA A 170 8.17 6.60 -6.59
N HIS A 171 9.27 7.00 -7.22
CA HIS A 171 10.59 6.94 -6.65
C HIS A 171 10.69 8.01 -5.53
N LYS A 172 10.58 7.61 -4.27
CA LYS A 172 11.08 8.46 -3.17
C LYS A 172 12.59 8.27 -3.13
N SER A 173 13.34 9.23 -3.66
CA SER A 173 14.77 9.34 -3.35
C SER A 173 14.91 9.59 -1.85
N ASP A 174 15.55 8.67 -1.13
CA ASP A 174 15.91 8.90 0.27
C ASP A 174 17.04 9.93 0.38
N SER A 175 17.01 10.65 1.51
CA SER A 175 17.97 11.63 2.06
C SER A 175 18.07 13.01 1.40
N ASP A 176 17.06 13.85 1.64
CA ASP A 176 17.21 15.01 2.53
C ASP A 176 15.85 15.70 2.71
N SER A 177 15.53 16.11 3.93
CA SER A 177 14.27 16.80 4.33
C SER A 177 13.10 15.92 4.78
N LEU A 178 13.36 14.90 5.59
CA LEU A 178 12.32 14.21 6.38
C LEU A 178 11.93 14.99 7.66
N LEU A 179 11.79 16.33 7.57
CA LEU A 179 11.58 17.15 8.77
C LEU A 179 10.55 18.27 8.72
N ASN A 180 9.90 18.60 7.62
CA ASN A 180 8.84 19.63 7.66
C ASN A 180 7.84 19.47 6.51
N TYR A 181 6.68 18.85 6.78
CA TYR A 181 5.40 19.51 6.53
C TYR A 181 4.25 18.63 7.04
N VAL A 182 3.62 19.08 8.12
CA VAL A 182 2.21 18.80 8.41
C VAL A 182 1.43 19.89 7.72
N LYS A 183 0.44 19.52 6.90
CA LYS A 183 -0.88 20.15 6.86
C LYS A 183 -1.85 19.25 6.12
N GLU A 184 -2.98 19.02 6.79
CA GLU A 184 -4.21 18.52 6.19
C GLU A 184 -4.65 19.43 5.05
N SER A 185 -5.14 18.83 3.98
CA SER A 185 -6.24 19.39 3.19
C SER A 185 -6.82 18.30 2.29
N ASP A 186 -8.11 18.04 2.45
CA ASP A 186 -8.97 17.53 1.39
C ASP A 186 -8.73 18.34 0.11
N SER A 187 -8.48 17.70 -1.02
CA SER A 187 -8.83 18.26 -2.33
C SER A 187 -8.71 17.22 -3.43
N ASP A 188 -9.67 17.33 -4.33
CA ASP A 188 -9.85 16.61 -5.59
C ASP A 188 -8.56 16.52 -6.41
N TYR A 189 -8.29 15.35 -7.01
CA TYR A 189 -7.23 15.22 -8.00
C TYR A 189 -7.76 14.73 -9.35
N THR A 190 -7.96 15.70 -10.22
CA THR A 190 -7.85 15.58 -11.67
C THR A 190 -6.46 16.08 -12.08
N SER A 191 -5.56 15.16 -12.47
CA SER A 191 -4.36 15.50 -13.25
C SER A 191 -4.16 14.46 -14.34
N THR A 192 -4.89 14.66 -15.43
CA THR A 192 -4.70 14.01 -16.73
C THR A 192 -3.44 14.55 -17.40
N LEU A 193 -2.41 13.73 -17.53
CA LEU A 193 -1.46 13.89 -18.64
C LEU A 193 -2.11 13.28 -19.87
N ASN A 194 -2.76 14.14 -20.68
CA ASN A 194 -3.18 13.80 -22.03
C ASN A 194 -1.92 13.49 -22.84
N VAL A 195 -1.65 12.20 -23.04
CA VAL A 195 -0.79 11.75 -24.13
C VAL A 195 -1.77 11.40 -25.24
N ASP A 196 -1.66 12.10 -26.37
CA ASP A 196 -2.50 11.88 -27.55
C ASP A 196 -2.49 10.38 -27.92
N ASP A 197 -3.64 9.72 -27.76
CA ASP A 197 -3.85 8.32 -28.11
C ASP A 197 -4.06 8.21 -29.62
N GLU A 198 -3.08 7.65 -30.34
CA GLU A 198 -3.33 7.08 -31.67
C GLU A 198 -4.07 5.73 -31.51
N PRO A 199 -5.18 5.48 -32.24
CA PRO A 199 -5.99 4.29 -32.04
C PRO A 199 -5.30 3.07 -32.66
N PHE A 200 -4.78 2.16 -31.83
CA PHE A 200 -4.30 0.87 -32.31
C PHE A 200 -5.47 -0.09 -32.56
N THR A 201 -5.60 -0.47 -33.83
CA THR A 201 -6.61 -1.38 -34.37
C THR A 201 -6.50 -2.79 -33.77
N ASN A 202 -7.66 -3.35 -33.41
CA ASN A 202 -7.86 -4.76 -33.04
C ASN A 202 -7.22 -5.70 -34.06
N THR A 203 -6.29 -6.54 -33.62
CA THR A 203 -5.95 -7.79 -34.32
C THR A 203 -6.50 -8.96 -33.50
N ASN A 204 -7.33 -9.76 -34.17
CA ASN A 204 -8.05 -10.90 -33.63
C ASN A 204 -7.09 -11.96 -33.05
N ASP A 205 -7.47 -12.50 -31.90
CA ASP A 205 -6.88 -13.71 -31.31
C ASP A 205 -7.09 -14.92 -32.23
N ASN A 206 -6.02 -15.39 -32.88
CA ASN A 206 -5.90 -16.77 -33.32
C ASN A 206 -4.52 -17.29 -32.91
N LEU A 207 -4.53 -18.37 -32.11
CA LEU A 207 -3.36 -19.10 -31.65
C LEU A 207 -2.76 -19.91 -32.80
N GLU A 208 -1.97 -19.27 -33.65
CA GLU A 208 -0.97 -19.94 -34.49
C GLU A 208 0.40 -19.42 -34.07
N GLU A 209 1.44 -20.27 -34.18
CA GLU A 209 2.83 -19.91 -33.85
C GLU A 209 3.29 -18.72 -34.70
N GLU A 210 3.01 -17.50 -34.24
CA GLU A 210 3.51 -16.28 -34.85
C GLU A 210 5.01 -16.19 -34.59
N ASN A 211 5.80 -16.20 -35.67
CA ASN A 211 7.11 -15.59 -35.66
C ASN A 211 6.95 -14.21 -35.01
N CYS A 212 7.53 -14.05 -33.82
CA CYS A 212 7.39 -12.83 -33.04
C CYS A 212 8.06 -11.70 -33.84
N GLU A 213 7.27 -10.98 -34.63
CA GLU A 213 7.75 -9.81 -35.36
C GLU A 213 8.34 -8.85 -34.34
N ILE A 214 9.63 -8.59 -34.48
CA ILE A 214 10.37 -7.80 -33.51
C ILE A 214 9.89 -6.36 -33.62
N SER A 215 9.00 -5.96 -32.73
CA SER A 215 8.46 -4.60 -32.70
C SER A 215 9.48 -3.62 -32.13
N LEU A 216 9.36 -2.34 -32.50
CA LEU A 216 10.09 -1.23 -31.87
C LEU A 216 9.88 -1.20 -30.35
N GLU A 217 8.70 -1.60 -29.88
CA GLU A 217 8.40 -1.74 -28.45
C GLU A 217 9.28 -2.81 -27.79
N MET A 218 9.48 -3.96 -28.46
CA MET A 218 10.34 -5.04 -27.98
C MET A 218 11.79 -4.58 -27.80
N TRP A 219 12.33 -3.87 -28.79
CA TRP A 219 13.68 -3.29 -28.72
C TRP A 219 13.81 -2.24 -27.61
N ALA A 220 12.82 -1.34 -27.49
CA ALA A 220 12.80 -0.33 -26.45
C ALA A 220 12.74 -0.96 -25.05
N ASN A 221 11.93 -2.02 -24.88
CA ASN A 221 11.83 -2.79 -23.63
C ASN A 221 13.15 -3.50 -23.30
N ALA A 222 13.78 -4.15 -24.28
CA ALA A 222 15.05 -4.86 -24.10
C ALA A 222 16.19 -3.90 -23.73
N TYR A 223 16.29 -2.75 -24.42
CA TYR A 223 17.26 -1.70 -24.10
C TYR A 223 17.04 -1.16 -22.68
N PHE A 224 15.79 -0.87 -22.33
CA PHE A 224 15.43 -0.36 -21.02
C PHE A 224 15.74 -1.36 -19.90
N ALA A 225 15.42 -2.64 -20.09
CA ALA A 225 15.78 -3.70 -19.15
C ALA A 225 17.30 -3.81 -18.96
N GLY A 226 18.08 -3.67 -20.04
CA GLY A 226 19.54 -3.61 -19.99
C GLY A 226 20.06 -2.40 -19.21
N TYR A 227 19.49 -1.22 -19.44
CA TYR A 227 19.83 0.01 -18.70
C TYR A 227 19.56 -0.15 -17.20
N LEU A 228 18.36 -0.63 -16.82
CA LEU A 228 18.04 -0.89 -15.41
C LEU A 228 18.96 -1.92 -14.77
N GLY A 229 19.22 -3.02 -15.47
CA GLY A 229 20.15 -4.05 -15.00
C GLY A 229 21.52 -3.46 -14.70
N LYS A 230 22.03 -2.59 -15.59
CA LYS A 230 23.29 -1.88 -15.40
C LYS A 230 23.23 -0.88 -14.24
N SER A 231 22.21 -0.02 -14.19
CA SER A 231 22.05 0.98 -13.12
C SER A 231 21.93 0.34 -11.74
N CYS A 232 21.17 -0.75 -11.61
CA CYS A 232 21.08 -1.51 -10.36
C CYS A 232 22.43 -2.16 -10.01
N PHE A 233 23.13 -2.74 -10.99
CA PHE A 233 24.44 -3.35 -10.78
C PHE A 233 25.47 -2.33 -10.28
N ASP A 234 25.50 -1.14 -10.89
CA ASP A 234 26.41 -0.06 -10.55
C ASP A 234 26.06 0.58 -9.18
N HIS A 235 24.77 0.78 -8.89
CA HIS A 235 24.31 1.43 -7.66
C HIS A 235 24.42 0.52 -6.43
N PHE A 236 23.98 -0.73 -6.53
CA PHE A 236 24.03 -1.68 -5.41
C PHE A 236 25.40 -2.36 -5.26
N LYS A 237 26.35 -2.07 -6.17
CA LYS A 237 27.69 -2.68 -6.24
C LYS A 237 27.62 -4.17 -5.90
N CYS A 238 26.75 -4.91 -6.57
CA CYS A 238 26.49 -6.32 -6.24
C CYS A 238 27.81 -7.10 -6.27
N LEU A 239 28.43 -7.26 -5.10
CA LEU A 239 29.62 -8.05 -4.91
C LEU A 239 29.25 -9.47 -5.34
N LYS A 240 30.03 -10.04 -6.26
CA LYS A 240 29.94 -11.45 -6.63
C LYS A 240 29.92 -12.30 -5.36
N ARG A 241 28.74 -12.75 -4.95
CA ARG A 241 28.55 -14.06 -4.32
C ARG A 241 27.83 -14.93 -5.34
N VAL A 242 28.60 -15.38 -6.31
CA VAL A 242 28.35 -16.69 -6.90
C VAL A 242 28.67 -17.70 -5.78
N ASP A 243 27.91 -18.80 -5.74
CA ASP A 243 27.96 -19.90 -4.76
C ASP A 243 27.01 -19.78 -3.56
N LYS A 244 25.69 -19.85 -3.82
CA LYS A 244 24.74 -20.68 -3.01
C LYS A 244 23.29 -20.64 -3.51
N PHE A 245 23.06 -20.70 -4.82
CA PHE A 245 21.70 -20.89 -5.35
C PHE A 245 21.66 -21.97 -6.44
N PHE A 246 22.31 -23.11 -6.19
CA PHE A 246 21.91 -24.40 -6.73
C PHE A 246 22.50 -25.50 -5.84
N LYS A 247 21.69 -25.98 -4.90
CA LYS A 247 21.63 -27.36 -4.41
C LYS A 247 20.27 -27.57 -3.78
#